data_AF-A0A497SCT7-F1
#
_entry.id   AF-A0A497SCT7-F1
#
_cell.length_a   1.000
_cell.length_b   1.000
_cell.length_c   1.000
_cell.angle_alpha   90.00
_cell.angle_beta   90.00
_cell.angle_gamma   90.00
#
_symmetry.space_group_name_H-M   'P 1'
#
loop_
_entity.id
_entity.type
_entity.pdbx_description
1 polymer ?
#
loop_
_entity_poly.entity_id
_entity_poly.type
_entity_poly.pdbx_seq_one_letter_code
_entity_poly.pdbx_strand_id
1 'polypeptide(L)'
;MVSDILNRTFEVLMNGIIYIIEIVLNILLSIFGLFSRLYSIVSYLIPNLPPRIGASFSSDIKEKTKKLMEYAGIEGNVETFLGYITIYCIVFGIIFFVASFLITLKFYISLIIGMLSFICGFMVAYIFLSITIDKRARSIEEVLPDFLSLVSQNIGAGMTTYDAIKASTRPEFGPLSEEIYKI
;
A
#
# COMPACT_ATOMS: atom_id res chain seq x y z
N MET A 1 19.85 1.57 -50.97
CA MET A 1 19.84 0.09 -50.95
C MET A 1 20.26 -0.49 -49.60
N VAL A 2 21.52 -0.31 -49.13
CA VAL A 2 21.91 -0.79 -47.78
C VAL A 2 21.13 -0.06 -46.68
N SER A 3 20.94 1.26 -46.81
CA SER A 3 20.13 2.08 -45.90
C SER A 3 18.66 1.63 -45.82
N ASP A 4 18.06 1.25 -46.95
CA ASP A 4 16.65 0.85 -47.01
C ASP A 4 16.42 -0.52 -46.37
N ILE A 5 17.36 -1.45 -46.56
CA ILE A 5 17.32 -2.76 -45.91
C ILE A 5 17.48 -2.60 -44.40
N LEU A 6 18.37 -1.71 -43.96
CA LEU A 6 18.64 -1.46 -42.54
C LEU A 6 17.46 -0.76 -41.84
N ASN A 7 16.80 0.17 -42.52
CA ASN A 7 15.57 0.79 -42.00
C ASN A 7 14.43 -0.22 -41.91
N ARG A 8 14.28 -1.10 -42.91
CA ARG A 8 13.20 -2.09 -42.93
C ARG A 8 13.39 -3.19 -41.87
N THR A 9 14.62 -3.61 -41.59
CA THR A 9 14.90 -4.55 -40.50
C THR A 9 14.71 -3.91 -39.13
N PHE A 10 15.07 -2.64 -38.96
CA PHE A 10 14.84 -1.89 -37.72
C PHE A 10 13.34 -1.70 -37.44
N GLU A 11 12.55 -1.36 -38.46
CA GLU A 11 11.10 -1.19 -38.33
C GLU A 11 10.40 -2.49 -37.90
N VAL A 12 10.79 -3.63 -38.47
CA VAL A 12 10.26 -4.95 -38.08
C VAL A 12 10.63 -5.29 -36.63
N LEU A 13 11.85 -5.00 -36.19
CA LEU A 13 12.27 -5.22 -34.81
C LEU A 13 11.50 -4.33 -33.82
N MET A 14 11.34 -3.05 -34.12
CA MET A 14 10.60 -2.11 -33.27
C MET A 14 9.13 -2.49 -33.13
N ASN A 15 8.48 -2.87 -34.23
CA ASN A 15 7.10 -3.34 -34.21
C ASN A 15 6.95 -4.65 -33.41
N GLY A 16 7.93 -5.56 -33.51
CA GLY A 16 7.98 -6.76 -32.68
C GLY A 16 8.08 -6.47 -31.18
N ILE A 17 8.94 -5.52 -30.79
CA ILE A 17 9.08 -5.10 -29.39
C ILE A 17 7.80 -4.45 -28.86
N ILE A 18 7.19 -3.54 -29.63
CA ILE A 18 5.94 -2.88 -29.25
C ILE A 18 4.84 -3.91 -29.03
N TYR A 19 4.71 -4.89 -29.94
CA TYR A 19 3.72 -5.95 -29.81
C TYR A 19 3.92 -6.81 -28.56
N ILE A 20 5.16 -7.14 -28.20
CA ILE A 20 5.48 -7.86 -26.96
C ILE A 20 5.09 -7.01 -25.74
N ILE A 21 5.39 -5.71 -25.75
CA ILE A 21 5.03 -4.79 -24.66
C ILE A 21 3.50 -4.72 -24.51
N GLU A 22 2.75 -4.60 -25.61
CA GLU A 22 1.29 -4.58 -25.58
C GLU A 22 0.70 -5.87 -25.01
N ILE A 23 1.22 -7.03 -25.40
CA ILE A 23 0.79 -8.32 -24.82
C ILE A 23 1.04 -8.34 -23.32
N VAL A 24 2.25 -7.98 -22.89
CA VAL A 24 2.62 -7.96 -21.47
C VAL A 24 1.73 -7.00 -20.68
N LEU A 25 1.49 -5.79 -21.21
CA LEU A 25 0.65 -4.79 -20.58
C LEU A 25 -0.80 -5.27 -20.46
N ASN A 26 -1.36 -5.87 -21.52
CA ASN A 26 -2.72 -6.40 -21.51
C ASN A 26 -2.89 -7.57 -20.53
N ILE A 27 -1.90 -8.46 -20.42
CA ILE A 27 -1.90 -9.52 -19.41
C ILE A 27 -1.88 -8.91 -18.00
N LEU A 28 -1.04 -7.90 -17.77
CA LEU A 28 -0.91 -7.23 -16.48
C LEU A 28 -2.22 -6.53 -16.07
N LEU A 29 -2.87 -5.83 -17.01
CA LEU A 29 -4.16 -5.19 -16.81
C LEU A 29 -5.28 -6.21 -16.57
N SER A 30 -5.29 -7.32 -17.31
CA SER A 30 -6.28 -8.40 -17.12
C SER A 30 -6.14 -9.07 -15.76
N ILE A 31 -4.92 -9.28 -15.28
CA ILE A 31 -4.65 -9.76 -13.92
C ILE A 31 -5.22 -8.77 -12.89
N PHE A 32 -4.94 -7.47 -13.07
CA PHE A 32 -5.43 -6.42 -12.17
C PHE A 32 -6.98 -6.36 -12.14
N GLY A 33 -7.63 -6.52 -13.29
CA GLY A 33 -9.09 -6.59 -13.39
C GLY A 33 -9.69 -7.85 -12.76
N LEU A 34 -8.99 -8.99 -12.80
CA LEU A 34 -9.40 -10.21 -12.09
C LEU A 34 -9.28 -10.04 -10.57
N PHE A 35 -8.23 -9.35 -10.10
CA PHE A 35 -8.06 -9.03 -8.69
C PHE A 35 -9.22 -8.19 -8.13
N SER A 36 -9.64 -7.14 -8.84
CA SER A 36 -10.75 -6.30 -8.39
C SER A 36 -12.09 -7.05 -8.36
N ARG A 37 -12.31 -7.96 -9.32
CA ARG A 37 -13.49 -8.83 -9.36
C ARG A 37 -13.49 -9.88 -8.24
N LEU A 38 -12.35 -10.54 -8.00
CA LEU A 38 -12.19 -11.48 -6.90
C LEU A 38 -12.40 -10.78 -5.56
N TYR A 39 -11.89 -9.57 -5.39
CA TYR A 39 -12.11 -8.76 -4.19
C TYR A 39 -13.61 -8.51 -3.95
N SER A 40 -14.34 -8.08 -4.99
CA SER A 40 -15.79 -7.86 -4.88
C SER A 40 -16.55 -9.14 -4.53
N ILE A 41 -16.11 -10.30 -5.02
CA ILE A 41 -16.75 -11.57 -4.72
C ILE A 41 -16.45 -11.98 -3.27
N VAL A 42 -15.19 -11.91 -2.82
CA VAL A 42 -14.80 -12.31 -1.47
C VAL A 42 -15.45 -11.43 -0.40
N SER A 43 -15.50 -10.11 -0.62
CA SER A 43 -16.14 -9.17 0.32
C SER A 43 -17.66 -9.35 0.36
N TYR A 44 -18.29 -9.70 -0.76
CA TYR A 44 -19.72 -10.02 -0.82
C TYR A 44 -20.06 -11.38 -0.20
N LEU A 45 -19.19 -12.39 -0.38
CA LEU A 45 -19.46 -13.76 0.06
C LEU A 45 -19.33 -13.92 1.58
N ILE A 46 -18.36 -13.26 2.23
CA ILE A 46 -18.15 -13.38 3.68
C ILE A 46 -17.70 -12.05 4.30
N PRO A 47 -18.63 -11.10 4.58
CA PRO A 47 -18.29 -9.77 5.09
C PRO A 47 -17.58 -9.78 6.46
N ASN A 48 -17.72 -10.87 7.24
CA ASN A 48 -17.12 -11.01 8.57
C ASN A 48 -15.85 -11.88 8.60
N LEU A 49 -15.30 -12.29 7.45
CA LEU A 49 -14.09 -13.11 7.40
C LEU A 49 -12.83 -12.35 7.84
N PRO A 50 -12.59 -11.10 7.39
CA PRO A 50 -11.36 -10.39 7.72
C PRO A 50 -11.15 -10.23 9.24
N PRO A 51 -12.13 -9.74 10.03
CA PRO A 51 -11.95 -9.60 11.47
C PRO A 51 -11.65 -10.92 12.19
N ARG A 52 -12.26 -12.03 11.74
CA ARG A 52 -12.06 -13.35 12.34
C ARG A 52 -10.66 -13.91 12.09
N ILE A 53 -10.13 -13.70 10.88
CA ILE A 53 -8.76 -14.08 10.53
C ILE A 53 -7.77 -13.22 11.31
N GLY A 54 -7.98 -11.90 11.37
CA GLY A 54 -7.14 -11.00 12.14
C GLY A 54 -7.14 -11.29 13.64
N ALA A 55 -8.27 -11.75 14.19
CA ALA A 55 -8.36 -12.15 15.59
C ALA A 55 -7.46 -13.35 15.94
N SER A 56 -7.08 -14.18 14.96
CA SER A 56 -6.20 -15.33 15.15
C SER A 56 -4.73 -14.96 15.40
N PHE A 57 -4.34 -13.71 15.16
CA PHE A 57 -2.97 -13.24 15.40
C PHE A 57 -2.71 -12.98 16.88
N SER A 58 -1.45 -13.16 17.30
CA SER A 58 -1.03 -12.89 18.69
C SER A 58 -1.25 -11.42 19.05
N SER A 59 -1.44 -11.16 20.35
CA SER A 59 -1.59 -9.80 20.89
C SER A 59 -0.45 -8.88 20.50
N ASP A 60 0.79 -9.39 20.46
CA ASP A 60 1.98 -8.59 20.14
C ASP A 60 1.97 -8.08 18.70
N ILE A 61 1.56 -8.92 17.74
CA ILE A 61 1.46 -8.53 16.33
C ILE A 61 0.36 -7.49 16.15
N LYS A 62 -0.78 -7.68 16.84
CA LYS A 62 -1.89 -6.73 16.81
C LYS A 62 -1.48 -5.39 17.40
N GLU A 63 -0.81 -5.36 18.56
CA GLU A 63 -0.38 -4.10 19.16
C GLU A 63 0.65 -3.36 18.29
N LYS A 64 1.63 -4.07 17.73
CA LYS A 64 2.60 -3.47 16.80
C LYS A 64 1.91 -2.91 15.56
N THR A 65 0.99 -3.68 14.97
CA THR A 65 0.25 -3.23 13.78
C THR A 65 -0.65 -2.05 14.10
N LYS A 66 -1.28 -2.03 15.29
CA LYS A 66 -2.07 -0.90 15.78
C LYS A 66 -1.25 0.38 15.80
N LYS A 67 -0.07 0.35 16.41
CA LYS A 67 0.84 1.50 16.48
C LYS A 67 1.23 1.98 15.09
N LEU A 68 1.55 1.05 14.18
CA LEU A 68 1.90 1.42 12.80
C LEU A 68 0.72 2.04 12.04
N MET A 69 -0.51 1.53 12.24
CA MET A 69 -1.72 2.11 11.66
C MET A 69 -1.99 3.52 12.21
N GLU A 70 -1.86 3.71 13.52
CA GLU A 70 -1.99 5.02 14.17
C GLU A 70 -0.97 6.02 13.62
N TYR A 71 0.30 5.63 13.50
CA TYR A 71 1.34 6.47 12.90
C TYR A 71 1.06 6.78 11.43
N ALA A 72 0.53 5.81 10.68
CA ALA A 72 0.15 6.00 9.28
C ALA A 72 -1.09 6.89 9.12
N GLY A 73 -1.81 7.20 10.21
CA GLY A 73 -3.08 7.95 10.16
C GLY A 73 -4.24 7.11 9.62
N ILE A 74 -4.11 5.78 9.65
CA ILE A 74 -5.14 4.86 9.16
C ILE A 74 -6.09 4.55 10.31
N GLU A 75 -7.29 5.11 10.24
CA GLU A 75 -8.35 4.82 11.21
C GLU A 75 -9.01 3.48 10.88
N GLY A 76 -9.18 2.62 11.89
CA GLY A 76 -9.85 1.35 11.70
C GLY A 76 -9.52 0.31 12.77
N ASN A 77 -10.23 -0.82 12.69
CA ASN A 77 -9.99 -1.97 13.53
C ASN A 77 -8.81 -2.80 12.98
N VAL A 78 -7.83 -3.09 13.84
CA VAL A 78 -6.57 -3.75 13.48
C VAL A 78 -6.79 -5.20 13.02
N GLU A 79 -7.73 -5.91 13.64
CA GLU A 79 -8.10 -7.26 13.24
C GLU A 79 -8.64 -7.27 11.80
N THR A 80 -9.44 -6.27 11.46
CA THR A 80 -10.00 -6.14 10.11
C THR A 80 -8.88 -5.89 9.08
N PHE A 81 -7.92 -5.02 9.41
CA PHE A 81 -6.78 -4.71 8.54
C PHE A 81 -5.86 -5.92 8.32
N LEU A 82 -5.45 -6.60 9.40
CA LEU A 82 -4.64 -7.83 9.31
C LEU A 82 -5.36 -8.94 8.55
N GLY A 83 -6.68 -9.04 8.75
CA GLY A 83 -7.54 -9.94 8.00
C GLY A 83 -7.48 -9.68 6.50
N TYR A 84 -7.64 -8.43 6.08
CA TYR A 84 -7.55 -8.06 4.68
C TYR A 84 -6.19 -8.39 4.09
N ILE A 85 -5.09 -8.00 4.75
CA ILE A 85 -3.73 -8.32 4.29
C ILE A 85 -3.58 -9.83 4.10
N THR A 86 -3.99 -10.62 5.10
CA THR A 86 -3.88 -12.07 5.05
C THR A 86 -4.64 -12.66 3.87
N ILE A 87 -5.88 -12.22 3.64
CA ILE A 87 -6.70 -12.67 2.51
C ILE A 87 -6.00 -12.31 1.19
N TYR A 88 -5.51 -11.08 1.05
CA TYR A 88 -4.78 -10.66 -0.16
C TYR A 88 -3.54 -11.52 -0.40
N CYS A 89 -2.75 -11.81 0.63
CA CYS A 89 -1.57 -12.66 0.51
C CYS A 89 -1.94 -14.09 0.11
N ILE A 90 -3.03 -14.66 0.65
CA ILE A 90 -3.52 -16.00 0.27
C ILE A 90 -3.94 -16.01 -1.21
N VAL A 91 -4.75 -15.04 -1.63
CA VAL A 91 -5.23 -14.94 -3.01
C VAL A 91 -4.05 -14.78 -3.98
N PHE A 92 -3.09 -13.91 -3.66
CA PHE A 92 -1.85 -13.77 -4.43
C PHE A 92 -1.06 -15.09 -4.48
N GLY A 93 -0.92 -15.77 -3.34
CA GLY A 93 -0.24 -17.07 -3.25
C GLY A 93 -0.85 -18.13 -4.16
N ILE A 94 -2.19 -18.23 -4.17
CA ILE A 94 -2.94 -19.15 -5.04
C ILE A 94 -2.76 -18.79 -6.50
N ILE A 95 -2.83 -17.50 -6.85
CA ILE A 95 -2.66 -17.04 -8.24
C ILE A 95 -1.26 -17.40 -8.76
N PHE A 96 -0.21 -17.11 -7.98
CA PHE A 96 1.17 -17.45 -8.37
C PHE A 96 1.39 -18.96 -8.46
N PHE A 97 0.77 -19.74 -7.58
CA PHE A 97 0.79 -21.19 -7.65
C PHE A 97 0.13 -21.71 -8.94
N VAL A 98 -1.10 -21.26 -9.26
CA VAL A 98 -1.84 -21.68 -10.46
C VAL A 98 -1.10 -21.22 -11.73
N ALA A 99 -0.61 -19.98 -11.77
CA ALA A 99 0.17 -19.48 -12.89
C ALA A 99 1.43 -20.30 -13.14
N SER A 100 2.17 -20.64 -12.07
CA SER A 100 3.36 -21.50 -12.16
C SER A 100 3.03 -22.90 -12.68
N PHE A 101 1.90 -23.45 -12.25
CA PHE A 101 1.41 -24.75 -12.71
C PHE A 101 1.02 -24.75 -14.18
N LEU A 102 0.36 -23.69 -14.68
CA LEU A 102 0.00 -23.55 -16.10
C LEU A 102 1.22 -23.46 -17.03
N ILE A 103 2.35 -22.95 -16.53
CA ILE A 103 3.63 -22.90 -17.27
C ILE A 103 4.33 -24.28 -17.27
N THR A 104 3.65 -25.34 -16.81
CA THR A 104 4.16 -26.72 -16.78
C THR A 104 5.39 -26.89 -15.88
N LEU A 105 5.55 -26.03 -14.87
CA LEU A 105 6.55 -26.24 -13.82
C LEU A 105 6.17 -27.46 -12.97
N LYS A 106 7.18 -28.18 -12.48
CA LYS A 106 6.98 -29.31 -11.56
C LYS A 106 6.20 -28.85 -10.33
N PHE A 107 5.25 -29.66 -9.87
CA PHE A 107 4.39 -29.36 -8.71
C PHE A 107 5.15 -28.81 -7.49
N TYR A 108 6.29 -29.41 -7.16
CA TYR A 108 7.12 -28.98 -6.02
C TYR A 108 7.66 -27.55 -6.16
N ILE A 109 8.03 -27.15 -7.39
CA ILE A 109 8.51 -25.78 -7.68
C ILE A 109 7.35 -24.80 -7.58
N SER A 110 6.20 -25.13 -8.16
CA SER A 110 4.99 -24.29 -8.09
C SER A 110 4.56 -24.03 -6.65
N LEU A 111 4.63 -25.06 -5.79
CA LEU A 111 4.32 -24.94 -4.36
C LEU A 111 5.27 -23.97 -3.65
N ILE A 112 6.58 -24.08 -3.89
CA ILE A 112 7.59 -23.15 -3.35
C ILE A 112 7.30 -21.72 -3.79
N ILE A 113 7.00 -21.50 -5.08
CA ILE A 113 6.69 -20.16 -5.61
C ILE A 113 5.44 -19.59 -4.93
N GLY A 114 4.40 -20.41 -4.74
CA GLY A 114 3.19 -20.01 -4.01
C GLY A 114 3.50 -19.58 -2.58
N MET A 115 4.26 -20.39 -1.82
CA MET A 115 4.67 -20.05 -0.45
C MET A 115 5.54 -18.79 -0.39
N LEU A 116 6.49 -18.65 -1.31
CA LEU A 116 7.36 -17.48 -1.37
C LEU A 116 6.56 -16.21 -1.66
N SER A 117 5.62 -16.26 -2.61
CA SER A 117 4.77 -15.13 -2.94
C SER A 117 3.86 -14.69 -1.78
N PHE A 118 3.37 -15.64 -0.97
CA PHE A 118 2.63 -15.34 0.26
C PHE A 118 3.48 -14.54 1.26
N ILE A 119 4.71 -14.99 1.53
CA ILE A 119 5.64 -14.31 2.44
C ILE A 119 6.03 -12.93 1.90
N CYS A 120 6.34 -12.84 0.60
CA CYS A 120 6.63 -11.58 -0.06
C CYS A 120 5.45 -10.61 0.03
N GLY A 121 4.21 -11.08 -0.06
CA GLY A 121 3.02 -10.26 0.10
C GLY A 121 2.97 -9.53 1.45
N PHE A 122 3.27 -10.23 2.55
CA PHE A 122 3.35 -9.60 3.87
C PHE A 122 4.49 -8.57 3.98
N MET A 123 5.64 -8.86 3.38
CA MET A 123 6.77 -7.94 3.34
C MET A 123 6.42 -6.65 2.59
N VAL A 124 5.74 -6.77 1.43
CA VAL A 124 5.27 -5.63 0.65
C VAL A 124 4.25 -4.80 1.44
N ALA A 125 3.30 -5.44 2.13
CA ALA A 125 2.33 -4.73 2.96
C ALA A 125 3.00 -3.94 4.10
N TYR A 126 4.02 -4.51 4.75
CA TYR A 126 4.81 -3.82 5.78
C TYR A 126 5.57 -2.61 5.20
N ILE A 127 6.25 -2.79 4.07
CA ILE A 127 6.99 -1.71 3.40
C ILE A 127 6.02 -0.57 3.01
N PHE A 128 4.85 -0.91 2.48
CA PHE A 128 3.84 0.08 2.13
C PHE A 128 3.40 0.93 3.33
N LEU A 129 3.19 0.28 4.48
CA LEU A 129 2.82 0.97 5.72
C LEU A 129 3.97 1.87 6.21
N SER A 130 5.21 1.39 6.19
CA SER A 130 6.40 2.17 6.54
C SER A 130 6.55 3.42 5.69
N ILE A 131 6.42 3.28 4.36
CA ILE A 131 6.52 4.42 3.44
C ILE A 131 5.41 5.45 3.71
N THR A 132 4.21 4.98 4.07
CA THR A 132 3.08 5.86 4.40
C THR A 132 3.36 6.66 5.67
N ILE A 133 3.90 6.01 6.71
CA ILE A 133 4.34 6.66 7.95
C ILE A 133 5.41 7.71 7.66
N ASP A 134 6.46 7.34 6.92
CA ASP A 134 7.59 8.24 6.61
C ASP A 134 7.12 9.47 5.82
N LYS A 135 6.20 9.29 4.87
CA LYS A 135 5.59 10.41 4.12
C LYS A 135 4.80 11.34 5.04
N ARG A 136 4.01 10.79 5.96
CA ARG A 136 3.22 11.58 6.92
C ARG A 136 4.14 12.34 7.88
N ALA A 137 5.17 11.69 8.41
CA ALA A 137 6.18 12.30 9.26
C ALA A 137 6.89 13.47 8.57
N ARG A 138 7.36 13.25 7.33
CA ARG A 138 8.00 14.31 6.54
C ARG A 138 7.07 15.49 6.28
N SER A 139 5.79 15.22 5.98
CA SER A 139 4.79 16.28 5.77
C SER A 139 4.59 17.14 7.02
N ILE A 140 4.68 16.53 8.21
CA ILE A 140 4.61 17.24 9.49
C ILE A 140 5.89 18.07 9.72
N GLU A 141 7.06 17.47 9.51
CA GLU A 141 8.36 18.14 9.68
C GLU A 141 8.51 19.38 8.80
N GLU A 142 7.97 19.35 7.58
CA GLU A 142 8.00 20.47 6.64
C GLU A 142 7.22 21.69 7.15
N VAL A 143 6.07 21.47 7.81
CA VAL A 143 5.20 22.56 8.31
C VAL A 143 5.43 22.92 9.78
N LEU A 144 6.19 22.10 10.51
CA LEU A 144 6.43 22.27 11.94
C LEU A 144 7.09 23.62 12.31
N PRO A 145 8.11 24.13 11.59
CA PRO A 145 8.73 25.41 11.91
C PRO A 145 7.75 26.58 11.82
N ASP A 146 6.89 26.59 10.80
CA ASP A 146 5.90 27.64 10.58
C ASP A 146 4.81 27.60 11.66
N PHE A 147 4.34 26.40 12.01
CA PHE A 147 3.42 26.21 13.12
C PHE A 147 3.99 26.76 14.44
N LEU A 148 5.24 26.40 14.78
CA LEU A 148 5.89 26.86 16.02
C LEU A 148 6.13 28.38 16.02
N SER A 149 6.39 28.98 14.85
CA SER A 149 6.50 30.43 14.71
C SER A 149 5.18 31.12 15.08
N LEU A 150 4.04 30.64 14.55
CA LEU A 150 2.72 31.16 14.90
C LEU A 150 2.40 31.00 16.39
N VAL A 151 2.73 29.84 16.97
CA VAL A 151 2.54 29.61 18.41
C VAL A 151 3.36 30.62 19.22
N SER A 152 4.61 30.87 18.86
CA SER A 152 5.47 31.83 19.55
C SER A 152 4.94 33.27 19.45
N GLN A 153 4.37 33.67 18.30
CA GLN A 153 3.77 34.99 18.10
C GLN A 153 2.53 35.17 18.98
N ASN A 154 1.68 34.14 19.05
CA ASN A 154 0.47 34.15 19.88
C ASN A 154 0.81 34.18 21.38
N ILE A 155 1.81 33.42 21.83
CA ILE A 155 2.31 33.49 23.22
C ILE A 155 2.90 34.89 23.50
N GLY A 156 3.67 35.45 22.58
CA GLY A 156 4.22 36.81 22.69
C GLY A 156 3.16 37.90 22.76
N ALA A 157 1.98 37.66 22.17
CA ALA A 157 0.80 38.53 22.29
C ALA A 157 0.02 38.35 23.61
N GLY A 158 0.49 37.48 24.51
CA GLY A 158 -0.11 37.24 25.82
C GLY A 158 -1.14 36.13 25.86
N MET A 159 -1.27 35.30 24.81
CA MET A 159 -2.12 34.11 24.86
C MET A 159 -1.52 33.05 25.79
N THR A 160 -2.39 32.26 26.43
CA THR A 160 -1.96 31.06 27.13
C THR A 160 -1.41 30.03 26.13
N THR A 161 -0.52 29.14 26.54
CA THR A 161 0.08 28.13 25.65
C THR A 161 -0.97 27.28 24.92
N TYR A 162 -2.04 26.88 25.62
CA TYR A 162 -3.12 26.10 25.02
C TYR A 162 -3.87 26.88 23.95
N ASP A 163 -4.25 28.13 24.25
CA ASP A 163 -4.95 28.99 23.29
C ASP A 163 -4.07 29.33 22.10
N ALA A 164 -2.77 29.54 22.32
CA ALA A 164 -1.80 29.81 21.26
C ALA A 164 -1.64 28.62 20.30
N ILE A 165 -1.56 27.39 20.83
CA ILE A 165 -1.52 26.16 20.01
C ILE A 165 -2.80 26.05 19.17
N LYS A 166 -3.96 26.22 19.81
CA LYS A 166 -5.25 26.11 19.14
C LYS A 166 -5.45 27.19 18.07
N ALA A 167 -5.08 28.43 18.36
CA ALA A 167 -5.16 29.57 17.42
C ALA A 167 -4.17 29.46 16.26
N SER A 168 -3.04 28.77 16.47
CA SER A 168 -2.03 28.52 15.43
C SER A 168 -2.34 27.29 14.59
N THR A 169 -3.31 26.47 14.98
CA THR A 169 -3.69 25.27 14.23
C THR A 169 -4.48 25.68 13.00
N ARG A 170 -3.82 25.66 11.84
CA ARG A 170 -4.44 25.96 10.55
C ARG A 170 -4.64 24.68 9.73
N PRO A 171 -5.74 24.55 8.95
CA PRO A 171 -5.98 23.37 8.11
C PRO A 171 -4.87 23.09 7.08
N GLU A 172 -4.14 24.13 6.68
CA GLU A 172 -2.99 24.04 5.76
C GLU A 172 -1.80 23.23 6.32
N PHE A 173 -1.74 22.97 7.63
CA PHE A 173 -0.75 22.09 8.23
C PHE A 173 -1.08 20.59 8.13
N GLY A 174 -2.20 20.24 7.47
CA GLY A 174 -2.52 18.87 7.08
C GLY A 174 -2.48 17.90 8.26
N PRO A 175 -1.68 16.81 8.21
CA PRO A 175 -1.63 15.79 9.27
C PRO A 175 -1.30 16.33 10.66
N LEU A 176 -0.54 17.42 10.77
CA LEU A 176 -0.22 18.04 12.06
C LEU A 176 -1.47 18.66 12.69
N SER A 177 -2.32 19.31 11.89
CA SER A 177 -3.56 19.92 12.38
C SER A 177 -4.54 18.85 12.88
N GLU A 178 -4.67 17.73 12.16
CA GLU A 178 -5.50 16.59 12.55
C GLU A 178 -5.07 16.03 13.91
N GLU A 179 -3.77 15.93 14.16
CA GLU A 179 -3.23 15.40 15.41
C GLU A 179 -3.49 16.35 16.58
N ILE A 180 -3.38 17.66 16.36
CA ILE A 180 -3.68 18.66 17.40
C ILE A 180 -5.17 18.68 17.76
N TYR A 181 -6.07 18.53 16.78
CA TYR A 181 -7.51 18.46 17.04
C TYR A 181 -7.96 17.18 17.75
N LYS A 182 -7.13 16.13 17.76
CA LYS A 182 -7.40 14.89 18.52
C LYS A 182 -7.10 15.02 20.01
N ILE A 183 -6.36 16.05 20.44
CA ILE A 183 -5.94 16.33 21.82
C ILE A 183 -6.93 17.29 22.49
#